data_AF-A0A7U6KQT0-F1
#
_entry.id   AF-A0A7U6KQT0-F1
#
_cell.length_a   1.000
_cell.length_b   1.000
_cell.length_c   1.000
_cell.angle_alpha   90.00
_cell.angle_beta   90.00
_cell.angle_gamma   90.00
#
_symmetry.space_group_name_H-M   'P 1'
#
loop_
_entity.id
_entity.type
_entity.pdbx_description
1 polymer ?
#
loop_
_entity_poly.entity_id
_entity_poly.type
_entity_poly.pdbx_seq_one_letter_code
_entity_poly.pdbx_strand_id
1 'polypeptide(L)'
;MSASDKSDSIQQQFAPLKNDRLLRALRFEPIDTTPVWMMRQAGRYLPEYKATRAEAGDFMSLCKDTARATEVTLQPLRRYDLDAAILFSDILTIPDALGLGLYFEAGEGPKFKYPIRKQADLDRLPVLEPNDSLDYVMRAVTSIRTALNGQVPLFGFSGSPWTLATYMIEGGSSKDYRYTKGFLYSDPSFYISY
;
A
#
# COMPACT_ATOMS: atom_id res chain seq x y z
N MET A 1 -20.77 2.61 34.97
CA MET A 1 -19.42 2.59 34.36
C MET A 1 -19.51 3.41 33.09
N SER A 2 -18.98 4.63 33.12
CA SER A 2 -19.16 5.65 32.07
C SER A 2 -18.31 5.37 30.83
N ALA A 3 -18.78 5.89 29.69
CA ALA A 3 -18.13 5.86 28.38
C ALA A 3 -16.77 6.61 28.30
N SER A 4 -16.18 6.96 29.45
CA SER A 4 -14.88 7.61 29.58
C SER A 4 -13.71 6.63 29.72
N ASP A 5 -13.97 5.33 29.87
CA ASP A 5 -12.95 4.31 30.22
C ASP A 5 -12.37 3.55 29.01
N LYS A 6 -12.75 3.90 27.78
CA LYS A 6 -12.28 3.23 26.55
C LYS A 6 -11.43 4.11 25.62
N SER A 7 -11.21 5.38 25.93
CA SER A 7 -10.42 6.30 25.09
C SER A 7 -8.91 6.30 25.38
N ASP A 8 -8.45 5.63 26.43
CA ASP A 8 -7.08 5.76 26.94
C ASP A 8 -6.11 4.61 26.60
N SER A 9 -6.45 3.72 25.64
CA SER A 9 -5.67 2.48 25.41
C SER A 9 -4.89 2.38 24.09
N ILE A 10 -4.66 3.47 23.35
CA ILE A 10 -3.71 3.47 22.21
C ILE A 10 -2.88 4.77 22.17
N GLN A 11 -1.99 4.95 23.14
CA GLN A 11 -0.77 5.74 22.90
C GLN A 11 0.42 4.78 22.91
N GLN A 12 0.56 3.99 21.84
CA GLN A 12 1.88 3.46 21.52
C GLN A 12 2.76 4.65 21.15
N GLN A 13 3.55 5.10 22.13
CA GLN A 13 4.48 6.20 21.94
C GLN A 13 5.66 5.69 21.09
N PHE A 14 5.60 5.93 19.78
CA PHE A 14 6.74 5.68 18.90
C PHE A 14 7.92 6.56 19.30
N ALA A 15 9.14 6.06 19.06
CA ALA A 15 10.35 6.83 19.30
C ALA A 15 10.32 8.19 18.56
N PRO A 16 10.85 9.26 19.17
CA PRO A 16 10.89 10.58 18.55
C PRO A 16 11.70 10.55 17.26
N LEU A 17 11.24 11.30 16.27
CA LEU A 17 11.87 11.37 14.95
C LEU A 17 13.22 12.10 15.05
N LYS A 18 14.27 11.49 14.48
CA LYS A 18 15.66 11.97 14.49
C LYS A 18 16.01 12.73 13.22
N ASN A 19 15.56 12.25 12.06
CA ASN A 19 15.64 12.96 10.79
C ASN A 19 14.22 13.28 10.31
N ASP A 20 13.87 14.57 10.27
CA ASP A 20 12.57 15.08 9.82
C ASP A 20 12.67 15.96 8.56
N ARG A 21 13.84 16.01 7.90
CA ARG A 21 14.10 16.87 6.73
C ARG A 21 13.01 16.76 5.67
N LEU A 22 12.59 15.53 5.37
CA LEU A 22 11.54 15.27 4.39
C LEU A 22 10.19 15.87 4.79
N LEU A 23 9.79 15.76 6.06
CA LEU A 23 8.52 16.32 6.53
C LEU A 23 8.55 17.85 6.51
N ARG A 24 9.69 18.45 6.88
CA ARG A 24 9.92 19.90 6.80
C ARG A 24 9.89 20.40 5.37
N ALA A 25 10.57 19.70 4.46
CA ALA A 25 10.58 20.01 3.03
C ALA A 25 9.16 19.99 2.43
N LEU A 26 8.34 18.99 2.76
CA LEU A 26 6.94 18.90 2.32
C LEU A 26 6.05 20.03 2.87
N ARG A 27 6.44 20.65 3.99
CA ARG A 27 5.76 21.80 4.60
C ARG A 27 6.36 23.15 4.19
N PHE A 28 7.31 23.16 3.25
CA PHE A 28 8.03 24.35 2.82
C PHE A 28 8.79 25.07 3.95
N GLU A 29 9.25 24.29 4.94
CA GLU A 29 10.09 24.80 6.03
C GLU A 29 11.58 24.77 5.62
N PRO A 30 12.44 25.65 6.20
CA PRO A 30 13.88 25.62 5.93
C PRO A 30 14.50 24.26 6.25
N ILE A 31 15.49 23.81 5.48
CA ILE A 31 16.21 22.54 5.65
C ILE A 31 17.70 22.74 5.37
N ASP A 32 18.55 21.89 5.96
CA ASP A 32 20.02 21.94 5.83
C ASP A 32 20.52 21.31 4.52
N THR A 33 19.79 20.32 3.99
CA THR A 33 20.04 19.69 2.69
C THR A 33 18.74 19.16 2.09
N THR A 34 18.73 18.93 0.77
CA THR A 34 17.57 18.35 0.08
C THR A 34 17.40 16.87 0.43
N PRO A 35 16.27 16.45 1.02
CA PRO A 35 16.03 15.05 1.38
C PRO A 35 15.79 14.19 0.13
N VAL A 36 16.26 12.94 0.18
CA VAL A 36 16.14 11.99 -0.93
C VAL A 36 15.55 10.65 -0.48
N TRP A 37 14.64 10.12 -1.30
CA TRP A 37 14.16 8.75 -1.24
C TRP A 37 13.86 8.27 -2.67
N MET A 38 13.72 6.96 -2.88
CA MET A 38 13.53 6.41 -4.23
C MET A 38 12.26 5.58 -4.31
N MET A 39 11.43 5.83 -5.33
CA MET A 39 10.32 4.93 -5.64
C MET A 39 10.86 3.53 -5.92
N ARG A 40 10.20 2.51 -5.34
CA ARG A 40 10.67 1.12 -5.38
C ARG A 40 12.06 0.91 -4.76
N GLN A 41 12.44 1.71 -3.75
CA GLN A 41 13.68 1.52 -3.00
C GLN A 41 13.82 0.11 -2.41
N ALA A 42 12.71 -0.52 -1.99
CA ALA A 42 12.66 -1.94 -1.66
C ALA A 42 12.24 -2.73 -2.91
N GLY A 43 13.18 -3.43 -3.55
CA GLY A 43 12.85 -4.13 -4.79
C GLY A 43 13.97 -5.01 -5.37
N ARG A 44 13.68 -5.61 -6.53
CA ARG A 44 14.48 -6.66 -7.19
C ARG A 44 15.92 -6.28 -7.56
N TYR A 45 16.29 -5.00 -7.48
CA TYR A 45 17.68 -4.59 -7.67
C TYR A 45 18.56 -4.94 -6.46
N LEU A 46 17.96 -5.16 -5.28
CA LEU A 46 18.63 -5.64 -4.08
C LEU A 46 18.69 -7.17 -4.06
N PRO A 47 19.87 -7.79 -3.91
CA PRO A 47 20.02 -9.24 -3.75
C PRO A 47 19.24 -9.79 -2.55
N GLU A 48 19.27 -9.10 -1.41
CA GLU A 48 18.56 -9.48 -0.18
C GLU A 48 17.05 -9.45 -0.34
N TYR A 49 16.51 -8.51 -1.13
CA TYR A 49 15.09 -8.50 -1.48
C TYR A 49 14.71 -9.78 -2.24
N LYS A 50 15.53 -10.16 -3.23
CA LYS A 50 15.30 -11.37 -4.02
C LYS A 50 15.32 -12.62 -3.13
N ALA A 51 16.23 -12.69 -2.15
CA ALA A 51 16.29 -13.78 -1.19
C ALA A 51 15.00 -13.86 -0.35
N THR A 52 14.59 -12.75 0.30
CA THR A 52 13.35 -12.72 1.09
C THR A 52 12.12 -13.04 0.25
N ARG A 53 12.08 -12.55 -1.00
CA ARG A 53 10.98 -12.80 -1.94
C ARG A 53 10.89 -14.28 -2.35
N ALA A 54 12.02 -14.97 -2.50
CA ALA A 54 12.07 -16.39 -2.83
C ALA A 54 11.55 -17.25 -1.67
N GLU A 55 11.88 -16.89 -0.42
CA GLU A 55 11.37 -17.57 0.78
C GLU A 55 9.87 -17.38 1.00
N ALA A 56 9.31 -16.24 0.59
CA ALA A 56 7.89 -15.93 0.72
C ALA A 56 7.00 -16.64 -0.33
N GLY A 57 7.58 -17.19 -1.39
CA GLY A 57 6.84 -17.86 -2.48
C GLY A 57 6.17 -16.89 -3.43
N ASP A 58 5.13 -16.16 -2.99
CA ASP A 58 4.41 -15.16 -3.78
C ASP A 58 4.43 -13.74 -3.17
N PHE A 59 4.04 -12.75 -3.97
CA PHE A 59 4.19 -11.34 -3.62
C PHE A 59 3.16 -10.91 -2.60
N MET A 60 1.94 -11.45 -2.66
CA MET A 60 0.91 -11.15 -1.66
C MET A 60 1.23 -11.81 -0.34
N SER A 61 1.78 -13.02 -0.34
CA SER A 61 2.30 -13.67 0.86
C SER A 61 3.39 -12.81 1.53
N LEU A 62 4.26 -12.18 0.74
CA LEU A 62 5.25 -11.24 1.26
C LEU A 62 4.61 -9.97 1.86
N CYS A 63 3.58 -9.40 1.21
CA CYS A 63 2.89 -8.20 1.72
C CYS A 63 2.00 -8.47 2.94
N LYS A 64 1.42 -9.67 3.07
CA LYS A 64 0.55 -10.07 4.19
C LYS A 64 1.35 -10.54 5.42
N ASP A 65 2.63 -10.84 5.25
CA ASP A 65 3.55 -11.18 6.33
C ASP A 65 4.18 -9.93 6.94
N THR A 66 3.72 -9.55 8.14
CA THR A 66 4.19 -8.36 8.86
C THR A 66 5.71 -8.36 9.04
N ALA A 67 6.32 -9.48 9.40
CA ALA A 67 7.76 -9.53 9.68
C ALA A 67 8.58 -9.34 8.40
N ARG A 68 8.17 -10.00 7.31
CA ARG A 68 8.87 -9.87 6.03
C ARG A 68 8.64 -8.51 5.37
N ALA A 69 7.44 -7.96 5.45
CA ALA A 69 7.16 -6.60 4.97
C ALA A 69 8.01 -5.56 5.72
N THR A 70 8.15 -5.72 7.04
CA THR A 70 9.05 -4.89 7.85
C THR A 70 10.50 -5.03 7.40
N GLU A 71 11.00 -6.26 7.30
CA GLU A 71 12.38 -6.54 6.88
C GLU A 71 12.69 -5.90 5.52
N VAL A 72 11.84 -6.17 4.51
CA VAL A 72 11.99 -5.62 3.16
C VAL A 72 11.98 -4.10 3.13
N THR A 73 11.15 -3.46 3.95
CA THR A 73 11.10 -1.99 4.06
C THR A 73 12.42 -1.40 4.57
N LEU A 74 13.11 -2.11 5.47
CA LEU A 74 14.36 -1.65 6.10
C LEU A 74 15.61 -1.92 5.26
N GLN A 75 15.61 -2.91 4.37
CA GLN A 75 16.76 -3.28 3.55
C GLN A 75 17.47 -2.09 2.86
N PRO A 76 16.75 -1.15 2.20
CA PRO A 76 17.41 -0.04 1.49
C PRO A 76 18.11 0.93 2.45
N LEU A 77 17.55 1.14 3.65
CA LEU A 77 18.11 2.04 4.67
C LEU A 77 19.41 1.50 5.29
N ARG A 78 19.69 0.19 5.13
CA ARG A 78 20.97 -0.40 5.55
C ARG A 78 22.09 -0.18 4.52
N ARG A 79 21.74 0.19 3.28
CA ARG A 79 22.70 0.42 2.19
C ARG A 79 22.92 1.90 1.91
N TYR A 80 21.87 2.70 2.05
CA TYR A 80 21.83 4.08 1.61
C TYR A 80 21.26 4.96 2.71
N ASP A 81 21.83 6.15 2.87
CA ASP A 81 21.34 7.17 3.82
C ASP A 81 20.15 7.93 3.19
N LEU A 82 19.01 7.24 3.04
CA LEU A 82 17.78 7.82 2.52
C LEU A 82 17.03 8.56 3.64
N ASP A 83 16.33 9.63 3.30
CA ASP A 83 15.56 10.46 4.25
C ASP A 83 14.13 9.95 4.49
N ALA A 84 13.75 8.81 3.92
CA ALA A 84 12.43 8.21 4.08
C ALA A 84 12.44 6.69 3.95
N ALA A 85 11.57 6.04 4.73
CA ALA A 85 11.06 4.72 4.42
C ALA A 85 9.69 4.85 3.72
N ILE A 86 9.36 3.88 2.88
CA ILE A 86 8.00 3.70 2.37
C ILE A 86 7.53 2.29 2.69
N LEU A 87 6.31 2.16 3.19
CA LEU A 87 5.66 0.88 3.46
C LEU A 87 5.84 -0.07 2.27
N PHE A 88 6.31 -1.29 2.52
CA PHE A 88 6.24 -2.35 1.54
C PHE A 88 4.83 -2.96 1.52
N SER A 89 4.03 -2.56 0.52
CA SER A 89 2.67 -3.06 0.26
C SER A 89 2.38 -2.97 -1.24
N ASP A 90 1.12 -3.11 -1.64
CA ASP A 90 0.64 -2.90 -3.01
C ASP A 90 -0.66 -2.11 -3.03
N ILE A 91 -0.89 -1.33 -4.10
CA ILE A 91 -2.15 -0.57 -4.24
C ILE A 91 -3.35 -1.51 -4.41
N LEU A 92 -3.13 -2.73 -4.90
CA LEU A 92 -4.18 -3.72 -5.18
C LEU A 92 -4.64 -4.47 -3.92
N THR A 93 -4.09 -4.15 -2.76
CA THR A 93 -4.56 -4.64 -1.45
C THR A 93 -6.02 -4.25 -1.17
N ILE A 94 -6.46 -3.07 -1.64
CA ILE A 94 -7.85 -2.62 -1.53
C ILE A 94 -8.78 -3.48 -2.42
N PRO A 95 -8.54 -3.61 -3.74
CA PRO A 95 -9.25 -4.57 -4.59
C PRO A 95 -9.25 -6.03 -4.08
N ASP A 96 -8.16 -6.49 -3.47
CA ASP A 96 -8.09 -7.81 -2.85
C ASP A 96 -9.05 -7.92 -1.65
N ALA A 97 -9.07 -6.90 -0.78
CA ALA A 97 -10.00 -6.81 0.35
C ALA A 97 -11.47 -6.70 -0.10
N LEU A 98 -11.73 -6.11 -1.28
CA LEU A 98 -13.05 -6.09 -1.93
C LEU A 98 -13.48 -7.46 -2.50
N GLY A 99 -12.67 -8.50 -2.37
CA GLY A 99 -13.04 -9.87 -2.74
C GLY A 99 -12.93 -10.17 -4.23
N LEU A 100 -12.22 -9.35 -5.01
CA LEU A 100 -12.10 -9.54 -6.47
C LEU A 100 -11.16 -10.68 -6.88
N GLY A 101 -10.55 -11.35 -5.90
CA GLY A 101 -9.69 -12.51 -6.09
C GLY A 101 -8.40 -12.15 -6.83
N LEU A 102 -7.61 -11.26 -6.25
CA LEU A 102 -6.31 -10.86 -6.79
C LEU A 102 -5.36 -12.07 -6.85
N TYR A 103 -4.69 -12.25 -7.98
CA TYR A 103 -3.62 -13.22 -8.14
C TYR A 103 -2.51 -12.66 -9.05
N PHE A 104 -1.32 -13.24 -8.94
CA PHE A 104 -0.16 -12.84 -9.73
C PHE A 104 0.28 -14.02 -10.59
N GLU A 105 0.23 -13.83 -11.90
CA GLU A 105 0.72 -14.81 -12.86
C GLU A 105 2.18 -14.50 -13.24
N ALA A 106 3.00 -15.54 -13.38
CA ALA A 106 4.43 -15.40 -13.60
C ALA A 106 4.70 -14.65 -14.92
N GLY A 107 5.25 -13.44 -14.80
CA GLY A 107 5.59 -12.60 -15.96
C GLY A 107 4.46 -11.72 -16.50
N GLU A 108 3.21 -11.93 -16.08
CA GLU A 108 2.05 -11.19 -16.62
C GLU A 108 1.50 -10.11 -15.68
N GLY A 109 1.94 -10.10 -14.42
CA GLY A 109 1.52 -9.09 -13.44
C GLY A 109 0.22 -9.46 -12.71
N PRO A 110 -0.44 -8.47 -12.06
CA PRO A 110 -1.63 -8.72 -11.27
C PRO A 110 -2.87 -8.93 -12.15
N LYS A 111 -3.71 -9.88 -11.74
CA LYS A 111 -5.00 -10.20 -12.37
C LYS A 111 -6.09 -10.40 -11.33
N PHE A 112 -7.34 -10.21 -11.73
CA PHE A 112 -8.51 -10.44 -10.89
C PHE A 112 -9.38 -11.57 -11.44
N LYS A 113 -9.88 -12.43 -10.56
CA LYS A 113 -10.83 -13.49 -10.91
C LYS A 113 -12.21 -12.94 -11.25
N TYR A 114 -12.60 -11.85 -10.59
CA TYR A 114 -13.93 -11.26 -10.69
C TYR A 114 -13.83 -9.79 -11.12
N PRO A 115 -13.44 -9.49 -12.38
CA PRO A 115 -13.40 -8.12 -12.86
C PRO A 115 -14.81 -7.53 -12.95
N ILE A 116 -14.92 -6.22 -12.77
CA ILE A 116 -16.19 -5.49 -12.82
C ILE A 116 -16.58 -5.24 -14.28
N ARG A 117 -17.73 -5.77 -14.70
CA ARG A 117 -18.24 -5.71 -16.08
C ARG A 117 -19.65 -5.13 -16.20
N LYS A 118 -20.33 -4.87 -15.09
CA LYS A 118 -21.65 -4.22 -15.04
C LYS A 118 -21.94 -3.68 -13.64
N GLN A 119 -23.00 -2.86 -13.52
CA GLN A 119 -23.43 -2.28 -12.24
C GLN A 119 -23.64 -3.35 -11.15
N ALA A 120 -24.27 -4.48 -11.50
CA ALA A 120 -24.49 -5.58 -10.57
C ALA A 120 -23.20 -6.19 -9.98
N ASP A 121 -22.03 -5.98 -10.59
CA ASP A 121 -20.75 -6.41 -10.03
C ASP A 121 -20.23 -5.40 -8.98
N LEU A 122 -20.50 -4.09 -9.16
CA LEU A 122 -20.24 -3.06 -8.15
C LEU A 122 -21.14 -3.23 -6.93
N ASP A 123 -22.43 -3.50 -7.15
CA ASP A 123 -23.41 -3.64 -6.08
C ASP A 123 -23.12 -4.83 -5.15
N ARG A 124 -22.26 -5.77 -5.58
CA ARG A 124 -21.81 -6.93 -4.81
C ARG A 124 -20.56 -6.67 -3.97
N LEU A 125 -19.90 -5.52 -4.15
CA LEU A 125 -18.71 -5.19 -3.40
C LEU A 125 -19.06 -5.02 -1.92
N PRO A 126 -18.25 -5.60 -1.01
CA PRO A 126 -18.45 -5.40 0.42
C PRO A 126 -18.13 -3.95 0.79
N VAL A 127 -18.82 -3.43 1.80
CA VAL A 127 -18.37 -2.21 2.49
C VAL A 127 -17.11 -2.56 3.26
N LEU A 128 -16.00 -1.89 2.95
CA LEU A 128 -14.75 -2.10 3.66
C LEU A 128 -14.75 -1.32 4.97
N GLU A 129 -14.68 -2.04 6.08
CA GLU A 129 -14.24 -1.47 7.36
C GLU A 129 -12.70 -1.54 7.42
N PRO A 130 -11.97 -0.40 7.41
CA PRO A 130 -10.52 -0.39 7.29
C PRO A 130 -9.80 -1.18 8.40
N ASN A 131 -10.35 -1.16 9.61
CA ASN A 131 -9.77 -1.84 10.78
C ASN A 131 -9.83 -3.37 10.67
N ASP A 132 -10.80 -3.92 9.92
CA ASP A 132 -10.97 -5.37 9.79
C ASP A 132 -10.36 -5.89 8.49
N SER A 133 -10.56 -5.16 7.39
CA SER A 133 -10.25 -5.65 6.03
C SER A 133 -8.78 -5.45 5.63
N LEU A 134 -8.07 -4.54 6.31
CA LEU A 134 -6.68 -4.16 6.00
C LEU A 134 -5.77 -4.25 7.24
N ASP A 135 -6.15 -5.05 8.25
CA ASP A 135 -5.40 -5.20 9.51
C ASP A 135 -3.92 -5.55 9.29
N TYR A 136 -3.59 -6.41 8.32
CA TYR A 136 -2.19 -6.76 8.03
C TYR A 136 -1.35 -5.55 7.59
N VAL A 137 -1.96 -4.59 6.87
CA VAL A 137 -1.30 -3.34 6.47
C VAL A 137 -1.05 -2.49 7.70
N MET A 138 -2.04 -2.36 8.58
CA MET A 138 -1.92 -1.60 9.83
C MET A 138 -0.84 -2.19 10.75
N ARG A 139 -0.80 -3.53 10.87
CA ARG A 139 0.26 -4.24 11.60
C ARG A 139 1.64 -4.01 11.00
N ALA A 140 1.77 -4.03 9.66
CA ALA A 140 3.02 -3.72 8.98
C ALA A 140 3.48 -2.28 9.26
N VAL A 141 2.58 -1.30 9.16
CA VAL A 141 2.90 0.12 9.48
C VAL A 141 3.41 0.25 10.90
N THR A 142 2.72 -0.32 11.89
CA THR A 142 3.14 -0.27 13.30
C THR A 142 4.47 -0.98 13.53
N SER A 143 4.69 -2.14 12.91
CA SER A 143 5.93 -2.91 13.01
C SER A 143 7.12 -2.15 12.40
N ILE A 144 6.95 -1.60 11.19
CA ILE A 144 7.97 -0.79 10.53
C ILE A 144 8.28 0.46 11.35
N ARG A 145 7.26 1.18 11.82
CA ARG A 145 7.46 2.41 12.58
C ARG A 145 8.22 2.15 13.88
N THR A 146 7.92 1.03 14.55
CA THR A 146 8.68 0.57 15.73
C THR A 146 10.12 0.25 15.35
N ALA A 147 10.35 -0.54 14.28
CA ALA A 147 11.68 -0.97 13.87
C ALA A 147 12.57 0.18 13.36
N LEU A 148 11.99 1.20 12.74
CA LEU A 148 12.70 2.43 12.34
C LEU A 148 13.24 3.20 13.56
N ASN A 149 12.63 3.05 14.74
CA ASN A 149 13.07 3.70 15.97
C ASN A 149 13.39 5.20 15.80
N GLY A 150 12.51 5.89 15.07
CA GLY A 150 12.63 7.32 14.78
C GLY A 150 13.74 7.70 13.80
N GLN A 151 14.40 6.77 13.10
CA GLN A 151 15.50 7.10 12.18
C GLN A 151 15.06 8.07 11.08
N VAL A 152 13.97 7.76 10.37
CA VAL A 152 13.40 8.54 9.26
C VAL A 152 11.87 8.41 9.25
N PRO A 153 11.13 9.34 8.61
CA PRO A 153 9.68 9.19 8.44
C PRO A 153 9.33 7.94 7.62
N LEU A 154 8.14 7.41 7.88
CA LEU A 154 7.54 6.31 7.13
C LEU A 154 6.37 6.84 6.30
N PHE A 155 6.44 6.68 4.98
CA PHE A 155 5.31 6.90 4.10
C PHE A 155 4.38 5.68 4.08
N GLY A 156 3.08 5.93 4.31
CA GLY A 156 2.01 5.08 3.78
C GLY A 156 1.68 5.49 2.34
N PHE A 157 0.89 4.67 1.65
CA PHE A 157 0.43 5.00 0.30
C PHE A 157 -0.85 4.22 -0.05
N SER A 158 -1.55 4.68 -1.07
CA SER A 158 -2.70 4.00 -1.68
C SER A 158 -2.78 4.34 -3.17
N GLY A 159 -3.49 3.53 -3.94
CA GLY A 159 -3.88 3.87 -5.31
C GLY A 159 -4.98 4.92 -5.32
N SER A 160 -4.99 5.80 -6.33
CA SER A 160 -6.13 6.71 -6.50
C SER A 160 -7.40 5.93 -6.87
N PRO A 161 -8.61 6.43 -6.55
CA PRO A 161 -9.86 5.75 -6.89
C PRO A 161 -9.93 5.35 -8.37
N TRP A 162 -9.57 6.25 -9.28
CA TRP A 162 -9.51 5.96 -10.72
C TRP A 162 -8.54 4.84 -11.05
N THR A 163 -7.32 4.86 -10.51
CA THR A 163 -6.32 3.82 -10.78
C THR A 163 -6.77 2.47 -10.28
N LEU A 164 -7.37 2.40 -9.09
CA LEU A 164 -7.93 1.15 -8.57
C LEU A 164 -9.08 0.66 -9.43
N ALA A 165 -10.01 1.56 -9.81
CA ALA A 165 -11.12 1.24 -10.69
C ALA A 165 -10.65 0.67 -12.03
N THR A 166 -9.58 1.20 -12.63
CA THR A 166 -9.07 0.66 -13.90
C THR A 166 -8.61 -0.79 -13.75
N TYR A 167 -7.89 -1.12 -12.67
CA TYR A 167 -7.51 -2.52 -12.40
C TYR A 167 -8.72 -3.42 -12.13
N MET A 168 -9.69 -2.95 -11.34
CA MET A 168 -10.90 -3.69 -11.00
C MET A 168 -11.78 -3.96 -12.23
N ILE A 169 -11.86 -3.00 -13.16
CA ILE A 169 -12.66 -3.10 -14.39
C ILE A 169 -11.93 -3.89 -15.48
N GLU A 170 -10.67 -3.58 -15.75
CA GLU A 170 -9.90 -4.27 -16.78
C GLU A 170 -9.63 -5.73 -16.40
N GLY A 171 -9.49 -6.00 -15.10
CA GLY A 171 -9.13 -7.32 -14.55
C GLY A 171 -7.63 -7.56 -14.48
N GLY A 172 -6.82 -6.52 -14.67
CA GLY A 172 -5.35 -6.58 -14.67
C GLY A 172 -4.75 -5.37 -15.37
N SER A 173 -3.47 -5.45 -15.73
CA SER A 173 -2.82 -4.39 -16.51
C SER A 173 -3.42 -4.28 -17.91
N SER A 174 -3.70 -3.05 -18.35
CA SER A 174 -4.24 -2.74 -19.67
C SER A 174 -3.45 -1.60 -20.32
N LYS A 175 -3.27 -1.67 -21.64
CA LYS A 175 -2.58 -0.62 -22.42
C LYS A 175 -3.55 0.40 -22.99
N ASP A 176 -4.77 -0.03 -23.33
CA ASP A 176 -5.78 0.79 -24.01
C ASP A 176 -6.95 1.18 -23.10
N TYR A 177 -7.10 0.52 -21.95
CA TYR A 177 -8.16 0.73 -20.96
C TYR A 177 -9.55 0.67 -21.61
N ARG A 178 -9.75 -0.29 -22.53
CA ARG A 178 -10.96 -0.35 -23.37
C ARG A 178 -12.24 -0.45 -22.56
N TYR A 179 -12.27 -1.24 -21.49
CA TYR A 179 -13.47 -1.44 -20.68
C TYR A 179 -13.73 -0.25 -19.76
N THR A 180 -12.68 0.24 -19.11
CA THR A 180 -12.74 1.43 -18.24
C THR A 180 -13.23 2.63 -19.03
N LYS A 181 -12.61 2.92 -20.18
CA LYS A 181 -13.06 4.01 -21.04
C LYS A 181 -14.45 3.74 -21.61
N GLY A 182 -14.77 2.47 -21.91
CA GLY A 182 -16.10 2.04 -22.33
C GLY A 182 -17.19 2.52 -21.37
N PHE A 183 -17.06 2.19 -20.08
CA PHE A 183 -17.98 2.69 -19.05
C PHE A 183 -18.02 4.21 -19.00
N LEU A 184 -16.86 4.86 -19.04
CA LEU A 184 -16.81 6.33 -18.94
C LEU A 184 -17.59 7.01 -20.08
N TYR A 185 -17.55 6.45 -21.29
CA TYR A 185 -18.25 7.01 -22.45
C TYR A 185 -19.72 6.57 -22.53
N SER A 186 -20.05 5.34 -22.15
CA SER A 186 -21.42 4.82 -22.27
C SER A 186 -22.32 5.22 -21.10
N ASP A 187 -21.75 5.28 -19.89
CA ASP A 187 -22.46 5.57 -18.66
C ASP A 187 -21.51 6.23 -17.63
N PRO A 188 -21.31 7.55 -17.71
CA PRO A 188 -20.46 8.27 -16.75
C PRO A 188 -20.93 8.13 -15.29
N SER A 189 -22.22 7.87 -15.06
CA SER A 189 -22.78 7.76 -13.70
C SER A 189 -22.22 6.55 -12.94
N PHE A 190 -21.74 5.54 -13.67
CA PHE A 190 -21.04 4.38 -13.14
C PHE A 190 -19.87 4.72 -12.18
N TYR A 191 -19.21 5.85 -12.39
CA TYR A 191 -18.05 6.29 -11.58
C TYR A 191 -18.40 7.22 -10.41
N ILE A 192 -19.64 7.69 -10.33
CA ILE A 192 -20.05 8.74 -9.38
C ILE A 192 -20.87 8.14 -8.23
N SER A 193 -21.35 6.91 -8.39
CA SER A 193 -22.46 6.35 -7.61
C SER A 193 -22.06 5.53 -6.37
N TYR A 194 -20.82 5.63 -5.86
CA TYR A 194 -20.35 4.83 -4.72
C TYR A 194 -19.43 5.62 -3.78
#